data_AF-R7UPS2-F1
#
_entry.id   AF-R7UPS2-F1
#
_cell.length_a   1.000
_cell.length_b   1.000
_cell.length_c   1.000
_cell.angle_alpha   90.00
_cell.angle_beta   90.00
_cell.angle_gamma   90.00
#
_symmetry.space_group_name_H-M   'P 1'
#
loop_
_entity.id
_entity.type
_entity.pdbx_description
1 polymer ?
#
loop_
_entity_poly.entity_id
_entity_poly.type
_entity_poly.pdbx_seq_one_letter_code
_entity_poly.pdbx_strand_id
1 'polypeptide(L)'
;PSHQHLKDYFQKYAKHFNLYKGFRFGHTVKSITPQGSHWRITAETNGQEESYDVAGVLLANGTLHHPNRTSLKGSFSGQHLHAAQYKDPQLFKDKRVLIIGCGNSGCDIAVDAVHQAKSV
;
A
#
# COMPACT_ATOMS: atom_id res chain seq x y z
N PRO A 1 -11.57 15.31 1.55
CA PRO A 1 -12.55 14.19 1.67
C PRO A 1 -11.90 13.06 2.48
N SER A 2 -12.64 12.33 3.31
CA SER A 2 -12.08 11.19 4.05
C SER A 2 -11.74 10.03 3.12
N HIS A 3 -10.88 9.10 3.57
CA HIS A 3 -10.58 7.89 2.82
C HIS A 3 -11.85 7.06 2.54
N GLN A 4 -12.84 7.11 3.44
CA GLN A 4 -14.13 6.44 3.26
C GLN A 4 -14.93 7.07 2.11
N HIS A 5 -15.01 8.40 2.04
CA HIS A 5 -15.66 9.07 0.92
C HIS A 5 -14.98 8.77 -0.42
N LEU A 6 -13.64 8.72 -0.46
CA LEU A 6 -12.92 8.37 -1.69
C LEU A 6 -13.16 6.91 -2.10
N LYS A 7 -13.15 5.97 -1.15
CA LYS A 7 -13.50 4.57 -1.40
C LYS A 7 -14.90 4.45 -2.00
N ASP A 8 -15.89 5.11 -1.41
CA ASP A 8 -17.27 5.07 -1.89
C ASP A 8 -17.40 5.69 -3.29
N TYR A 9 -16.69 6.79 -3.54
CA TYR A 9 -16.62 7.40 -4.87
C TYR A 9 -16.08 6.43 -5.92
N PHE A 10 -14.93 5.79 -5.67
CA PHE A 10 -14.34 4.85 -6.64
C PHE A 10 -15.21 3.62 -6.88
N GLN A 11 -15.86 3.10 -5.83
CA GLN A 11 -16.80 1.99 -5.99
C GLN A 11 -18.02 2.39 -6.84
N LYS A 12 -18.57 3.60 -6.62
CA LYS A 12 -19.66 4.14 -7.44
C LYS A 12 -19.23 4.36 -8.88
N TYR A 13 -18.04 4.90 -9.10
CA TYR A 13 -17.45 5.09 -10.43
C TYR A 13 -17.33 3.77 -11.19
N ALA A 14 -16.74 2.74 -10.57
CA ALA A 14 -16.58 1.43 -11.18
C ALA A 14 -17.92 0.74 -11.49
N LYS A 15 -18.96 0.96 -10.66
CA LYS A 15 -20.34 0.49 -10.94
C LYS A 15 -20.96 1.24 -12.10
N HIS A 16 -20.87 2.57 -12.11
CA HIS A 16 -21.48 3.43 -13.13
C HIS A 16 -20.99 3.08 -14.54
N PHE A 17 -19.69 2.86 -14.71
CA PHE A 17 -19.09 2.47 -15.99
C PHE A 17 -19.04 0.96 -16.22
N ASN A 18 -19.68 0.15 -15.36
CA ASN A 18 -19.72 -1.31 -15.47
C ASN A 18 -18.31 -1.94 -15.62
N LEU A 19 -17.33 -1.47 -14.85
CA LEU A 19 -15.94 -1.91 -14.94
C LEU A 19 -15.69 -3.24 -14.21
N TYR A 20 -16.54 -3.57 -13.23
CA TYR A 20 -16.42 -4.80 -12.43
C TYR A 20 -16.37 -6.08 -13.27
N LYS A 21 -17.04 -6.11 -14.43
CA LYS A 21 -17.01 -7.26 -15.35
C LYS A 21 -15.61 -7.57 -15.92
N GLY A 22 -14.71 -6.59 -15.92
CA GLY A 22 -13.34 -6.73 -16.42
C GLY A 22 -12.31 -7.07 -15.35
N PHE A 23 -12.70 -7.12 -14.07
CA PHE A 23 -11.79 -7.38 -12.96
C PHE A 23 -11.91 -8.82 -12.46
N ARG A 24 -10.76 -9.44 -12.18
CA ARG A 24 -10.64 -10.66 -11.39
C ARG A 24 -10.06 -10.30 -10.02
N PHE A 25 -10.85 -10.49 -8.96
CA PHE A 25 -10.37 -10.28 -7.58
C PHE A 25 -9.79 -11.58 -7.01
N GLY A 26 -8.92 -11.47 -6.00
CA GLY A 26 -8.19 -12.63 -5.48
C GLY A 26 -7.22 -13.25 -6.49
N HIS A 27 -6.85 -12.49 -7.52
CA HIS A 27 -6.05 -12.91 -8.65
C HIS A 27 -4.72 -12.14 -8.65
N THR A 28 -3.65 -12.78 -8.21
CA THR A 28 -2.34 -12.13 -8.02
C THR A 28 -1.46 -12.41 -9.22
N VAL A 29 -1.07 -11.39 -9.98
CA VAL A 29 -0.08 -11.52 -11.05
C VAL A 29 1.30 -11.78 -10.44
N LYS A 30 1.93 -12.90 -10.80
CA LYS A 30 3.24 -13.37 -10.31
C LYS A 30 4.37 -12.98 -11.24
N SER A 31 4.14 -13.09 -12.54
CA SER A 31 5.14 -12.74 -13.56
C SER A 31 4.47 -12.27 -14.85
N ILE A 32 5.20 -11.44 -15.59
CA ILE A 32 4.85 -10.96 -16.91
C ILE A 32 6.12 -11.13 -17.76
N THR A 33 6.04 -11.90 -18.84
CA THR A 33 7.21 -12.23 -19.67
C THR A 33 6.91 -11.95 -21.15
N PRO A 34 7.78 -11.21 -21.87
CA PRO A 34 7.58 -10.97 -23.29
C PRO A 34 7.75 -12.29 -24.09
N GLN A 35 6.90 -12.48 -25.09
CA GLN A 35 6.87 -13.65 -25.98
C GLN A 35 6.77 -13.17 -27.44
N GLY A 36 7.86 -12.60 -27.96
CA GLY A 36 7.88 -12.01 -29.30
C GLY A 36 6.93 -10.82 -29.41
N SER A 37 5.78 -11.00 -30.07
CA SER A 37 4.76 -9.96 -30.30
C SER A 37 3.68 -9.87 -29.21
N HIS A 38 3.69 -10.74 -28.22
CA HIS A 38 2.71 -10.77 -27.13
C HIS A 38 3.40 -10.93 -25.77
N TRP A 39 2.60 -11.00 -24.71
CA TRP A 39 3.06 -11.16 -23.34
C TRP A 39 2.39 -12.37 -22.70
N ARG A 40 3.16 -13.17 -21.96
CA ARG A 40 2.63 -14.20 -21.08
C ARG A 40 2.50 -13.65 -19.67
N ILE A 41 1.31 -13.76 -19.10
CA ILE A 41 1.05 -13.43 -17.70
C ILE A 41 0.84 -14.73 -16.95
N THR A 42 1.56 -14.92 -15.84
CA THR A 42 1.28 -15.99 -14.87
C THR A 42 0.67 -15.35 -13.63
N ALA A 43 -0.46 -15.89 -13.19
CA ALA A 43 -1.19 -15.37 -12.05
C ALA A 43 -1.76 -16.49 -11.19
N GLU A 44 -1.94 -16.19 -9.91
CA GLU A 44 -2.37 -17.14 -8.88
C GLU A 44 -3.76 -16.76 -8.37
N THR A 45 -4.68 -17.73 -8.35
CA THR A 45 -6.01 -17.61 -7.74
C THR A 45 -6.20 -18.76 -6.77
N ASN A 46 -6.44 -18.46 -5.48
CA ASN A 46 -6.64 -19.48 -4.44
C ASN A 46 -5.52 -20.55 -4.42
N GLY A 47 -4.27 -20.14 -4.62
CA GLY A 47 -3.10 -21.04 -4.66
C GLY A 47 -2.94 -21.86 -5.94
N GLN A 48 -3.81 -21.68 -6.93
CA GLN A 48 -3.69 -22.32 -8.25
C GLN A 48 -3.12 -21.31 -9.25
N GLU A 49 -2.09 -21.71 -9.99
CA GLU A 49 -1.49 -20.88 -11.02
C GLU A 49 -2.15 -21.12 -12.38
N GLU A 50 -2.47 -20.02 -13.06
CA GLU A 50 -2.91 -20.01 -14.45
C GLU A 50 -2.01 -19.08 -15.27
N SER A 51 -1.79 -19.41 -16.54
CA SER A 51 -1.07 -18.56 -17.48
C SER A 51 -1.91 -18.27 -18.71
N TYR A 52 -1.80 -17.04 -19.21
CA TYR A 52 -2.52 -16.60 -20.41
C TYR A 52 -1.69 -15.61 -21.21
N ASP A 53 -1.85 -15.67 -22.53
CA ASP A 53 -1.16 -14.81 -23.48
C ASP A 53 -2.04 -13.61 -23.85
N VAL A 54 -1.45 -12.41 -23.83
CA VAL A 54 -2.14 -11.15 -24.11
C VAL A 54 -1.33 -10.29 -25.07
N ALA A 55 -2.03 -9.51 -25.91
CA ALA A 55 -1.37 -8.64 -26.88
C ALA A 55 -0.61 -7.45 -26.24
N GLY A 56 -1.02 -7.03 -25.05
CA GLY A 56 -0.41 -5.89 -24.36
C GLY A 56 -0.72 -5.88 -22.86
N VAL A 57 0.07 -5.12 -22.11
CA VAL A 57 0.00 -5.05 -20.65
C VAL A 57 0.05 -3.59 -20.20
N LEU A 58 -0.89 -3.20 -19.32
CA LEU A 58 -0.87 -1.93 -18.62
C LEU A 58 -0.55 -2.18 -17.14
N LEU A 59 0.53 -1.59 -16.64
CA LEU A 59 0.91 -1.68 -15.22
C LEU A 59 0.23 -0.58 -14.41
N ALA A 60 -0.59 -0.99 -13.44
CA ALA A 60 -1.32 -0.10 -12.54
C ALA A 60 -1.21 -0.54 -11.06
N ASN A 61 -0.08 -1.12 -10.67
CA ASN A 61 0.18 -1.66 -9.32
C ASN A 61 0.54 -0.60 -8.26
N GLY A 62 0.69 0.67 -8.67
CA GLY A 62 1.07 1.77 -7.79
C GLY A 62 2.52 1.67 -7.27
N THR A 63 2.98 2.70 -6.57
CA THR A 63 4.40 2.85 -6.16
C THR A 63 4.62 2.91 -4.64
N LEU A 64 3.55 3.03 -3.84
CA LEU A 64 3.65 3.34 -2.40
C LEU A 64 3.46 2.12 -1.47
N HIS A 65 3.42 0.90 -2.01
CA HIS A 65 3.12 -0.31 -1.23
C HIS A 65 4.36 -0.97 -0.60
N HIS A 66 5.57 -0.71 -1.11
CA HIS A 66 6.81 -1.19 -0.52
C HIS A 66 7.45 -0.12 0.37
N PRO A 67 7.57 -0.35 1.70
CA PRO A 67 8.24 0.57 2.60
C PRO A 67 9.71 0.80 2.23
N ASN A 68 10.12 2.06 2.04
CA ASN A 68 11.53 2.40 1.93
C ASN A 68 12.13 2.51 3.33
N ARG A 69 12.83 1.47 3.77
CA ARG A 69 13.46 1.41 5.10
C ARG A 69 14.93 1.78 4.99
N THR A 70 15.33 2.81 5.72
CA THR A 70 16.74 3.15 5.90
C THR A 70 17.30 2.45 7.13
N SER A 71 18.50 1.86 6.99
CA SER A 71 19.23 1.33 8.14
C SER A 71 19.81 2.48 8.96
N LEU A 72 19.50 2.51 10.26
CA LEU A 72 20.04 3.48 11.20
C LEU A 72 21.20 2.82 11.96
N LYS A 73 22.29 3.56 12.18
CA LYS A 73 23.44 3.06 12.93
C LYS A 73 23.09 2.94 14.42
N GLY A 74 23.63 1.91 15.07
CA GLY A 74 23.45 1.65 16.49
C GLY A 74 22.30 0.70 16.80
N SER A 75 22.02 0.52 18.09
CA SER A 75 20.97 -0.36 18.58
C SER A 75 19.95 0.44 19.37
N PHE A 76 18.68 0.14 19.16
CA PHE A 76 17.57 0.71 19.91
C PHE A 76 16.68 -0.41 20.43
N SER A 77 16.40 -0.39 21.73
CA SER A 77 15.60 -1.42 22.40
C SER A 77 14.09 -1.14 22.36
N GLY A 78 13.69 0.06 21.93
CA GLY A 78 12.28 0.41 21.75
C GLY A 78 11.71 -0.06 20.42
N GLN A 79 10.46 0.31 20.15
CA GLN A 79 9.75 -0.10 18.96
C GLN A 79 10.13 0.73 17.72
N HIS A 80 10.42 0.05 16.61
CA HIS A 80 10.62 0.68 15.29
C HIS A 80 9.41 0.42 14.39
N LEU A 81 8.86 1.49 13.81
CA LEU A 81 7.73 1.42 12.87
C LEU A 81 8.03 2.27 11.63
N HIS A 82 7.73 1.74 10.44
CA HIS A 82 7.61 2.55 9.23
C HIS A 82 6.18 3.11 9.13
N ALA A 83 5.98 4.28 8.53
CA ALA A 83 4.66 4.91 8.38
C ALA A 83 3.59 3.98 7.78
N ALA A 84 3.97 3.07 6.87
CA ALA A 84 3.07 2.04 6.31
C ALA A 84 2.45 1.08 7.36
N GLN A 85 3.08 0.93 8.52
CA GLN A 85 2.61 0.09 9.64
C GLN A 85 1.74 0.88 10.63
N TYR A 86 1.73 2.21 10.54
CA TYR A 86 0.89 3.07 11.38
C TYR A 86 -0.59 2.90 11.01
N LYS A 87 -1.45 2.74 12.02
CA LYS A 87 -2.91 2.54 11.86
C LYS A 87 -3.76 3.28 12.88
N ASP A 88 -3.23 3.50 14.09
CA ASP A 88 -3.98 4.05 15.21
C ASP A 88 -3.05 4.92 16.08
N PRO A 89 -3.40 6.18 16.37
CA PRO A 89 -2.60 7.04 17.24
C PRO A 89 -2.46 6.53 18.69
N GLN A 90 -3.33 5.62 19.16
CA GLN A 90 -3.22 5.02 20.51
C GLN A 90 -1.88 4.31 20.76
N LEU A 91 -1.18 3.89 19.70
CA LEU A 91 0.14 3.27 19.84
C LEU A 91 1.20 4.23 20.42
N PHE A 92 0.97 5.54 20.37
CA PHE A 92 1.86 6.55 20.93
C PHE A 92 1.58 6.87 22.40
N LYS A 93 0.49 6.35 22.97
CA LYS A 93 0.05 6.70 24.33
C LYS A 93 1.16 6.51 25.37
N ASP A 94 1.46 7.57 26.11
CA ASP A 94 2.49 7.64 27.15
C ASP A 94 3.93 7.34 26.66
N LYS A 95 4.18 7.33 25.34
CA LYS A 95 5.50 7.09 24.74
C LYS A 95 6.25 8.38 24.45
N ARG A 96 7.57 8.25 24.31
CA ARG A 96 8.43 9.27 23.70
C ARG A 96 8.65 8.86 22.26
N VAL A 97 8.19 9.66 21.31
CA VAL A 97 8.15 9.31 19.89
C VAL A 97 9.19 10.13 19.15
N LEU A 98 9.92 9.51 18.22
CA LEU A 98 10.78 10.20 17.26
C LEU A 98 10.27 9.88 15.86
N ILE A 99 10.05 10.91 15.05
CA ILE A 99 9.60 10.76 13.67
C ILE A 99 10.75 11.09 12.73
N ILE A 100 11.05 10.16 11.84
CA ILE A 100 12.13 10.31 10.86
C ILE A 100 11.50 10.52 9.49
N GLY A 101 11.67 11.73 8.94
CA GLY A 101 11.15 12.15 7.64
C GLY A 101 10.03 13.19 7.75
N CYS A 102 10.09 14.20 6.88
CA CYS A 102 9.17 15.34 6.83
C CYS A 102 8.22 15.31 5.62
N GLY A 103 7.91 14.12 5.09
CA GLY A 103 6.88 13.97 4.07
C GLY A 103 5.48 14.08 4.68
N ASN A 104 4.44 14.18 3.85
CA ASN A 104 3.04 14.34 4.29
C ASN A 104 2.65 13.36 5.40
N SER A 105 2.97 12.07 5.23
CA SER A 105 2.69 11.05 6.25
C SER A 105 3.45 11.30 7.56
N GLY A 106 4.68 11.78 7.52
CA GLY A 106 5.44 12.12 8.73
C GLY A 106 4.83 13.31 9.46
N CYS A 107 4.43 14.35 8.73
CA CYS A 107 3.75 15.51 9.30
C CYS A 107 2.41 15.15 9.94
N ASP A 108 1.57 14.38 9.24
CA ASP A 108 0.26 13.97 9.76
C ASP A 108 0.42 13.07 11.00
N ILE A 109 1.35 12.10 10.96
CA ILE A 109 1.64 11.24 12.11
C ILE A 109 2.20 12.05 13.29
N ALA A 110 2.98 13.11 13.04
CA ALA A 110 3.48 14.00 14.10
C ALA A 110 2.34 14.73 14.79
N VAL A 111 1.37 15.24 14.03
CA VAL A 111 0.16 15.86 14.57
C VAL A 111 -0.63 14.85 15.41
N ASP A 112 -0.78 13.62 14.95
CA ASP A 112 -1.45 12.58 15.74
C ASP A 112 -0.68 12.22 17.02
N ALA A 113 0.65 12.13 16.93
CA ALA A 113 1.51 11.79 18.05
C ALA A 113 1.50 12.86 19.14
N VAL A 114 1.49 14.16 18.82
CA VAL A 114 1.50 15.22 19.85
C VAL A 114 0.25 15.22 20.74
N HIS A 115 -0.86 14.62 20.27
CA HIS A 115 -2.09 14.50 21.06
C HIS A 115 -2.13 13.27 21.98
N GLN A 116 -1.27 12.26 21.76
CA GLN A 116 -1.28 11.00 22.52
C GLN A 116 0.02 10.72 23.27
N ALA A 117 1.15 11.17 22.73
CA ALA A 117 2.48 10.90 23.25
C ALA A 117 2.82 11.76 24.47
N LYS A 118 3.74 11.27 25.29
CA LYS A 118 4.36 12.06 26.36
C LYS A 118 5.26 13.16 25.79
N SER A 119 5.92 12.88 24.68
CA SER A 119 6.74 13.84 23.91
C SER A 119 6.95 13.35 22.48
N VAL A 120 7.06 14.28 21.54
CA VAL A 120 7.43 14.07 20.13
C VAL A 120 8.66 14.90 19.81
#